data_AF-H8X9U6-F1
#
_entry.id   AF-H8X9U6-F1
#
_cell.length_a   1.000
_cell.length_b   1.000
_cell.length_c   1.000
_cell.angle_alpha   90.00
_cell.angle_beta   90.00
_cell.angle_gamma   90.00
#
_symmetry.space_group_name_H-M   'P 1'
#
loop_
_entity.id
_entity.type
_entity.pdbx_description
1 polymer ?
#
loop_
_entity_poly.entity_id
_entity_poly.type
_entity_poly.pdbx_seq_one_letter_code
_entity_poly.pdbx_strand_id
1 'polypeptide(L)'
;MKCFSFNVLDYIISYIIHNTMIFFMTKISQQSFGHRFALRSLIIHNTYTMAHRLLVNVIFTGASVFGRAFTEAYKQAAKASAAGAAAGGPAKAASQGGISTEEAMKILNLEKNEMSLDKLEEKYNYLFDVNSKEKGNSFYLQSKVYYAMDTLKKELEYLEKLKENQNGAASG
;
A
#
# COMPACT_ATOMS: atom_id res chain seq x y z
N MET A 1 -60.89 -36.23 57.81
CA MET A 1 -61.63 -36.40 56.54
C MET A 1 -62.58 -35.21 56.36
N LYS A 2 -62.29 -34.34 55.40
CA LYS A 2 -63.26 -33.63 54.56
C LYS A 2 -62.50 -33.13 53.34
N CYS A 3 -62.80 -33.76 52.23
CA CYS A 3 -62.17 -33.63 50.93
C CYS A 3 -62.30 -32.18 50.44
N PHE A 4 -61.17 -31.54 50.09
CA PHE A 4 -61.23 -30.33 49.27
C PHE A 4 -61.51 -30.78 47.83
N SER A 5 -62.80 -30.85 47.51
CA SER A 5 -63.30 -31.09 46.16
C SER A 5 -62.90 -29.89 45.30
N PHE A 6 -61.78 -30.02 44.57
CA PHE A 6 -61.43 -29.05 43.53
C PHE A 6 -62.50 -29.13 42.44
N ASN A 7 -63.41 -28.16 42.43
CA ASN A 7 -64.49 -28.13 41.46
C ASN A 7 -63.92 -27.81 40.09
N VAL A 8 -64.30 -28.61 39.09
CA VAL A 8 -63.97 -28.45 37.66
C VAL A 8 -64.26 -27.03 37.16
N LEU A 9 -65.19 -26.32 37.82
CA LEU A 9 -65.53 -24.92 37.53
C LEU A 9 -64.38 -23.93 37.78
N ASP A 10 -63.54 -24.13 38.80
CA ASP A 10 -62.42 -23.23 39.11
C ASP A 10 -61.31 -23.32 38.06
N TYR A 11 -61.09 -24.52 37.53
CA TYR A 11 -60.11 -24.77 36.47
C TYR A 11 -60.56 -24.17 35.13
N ILE A 12 -61.86 -24.28 34.82
CA ILE A 12 -62.45 -23.70 33.60
C ILE A 12 -62.41 -22.16 33.65
N ILE A 13 -62.72 -21.55 34.79
CA ILE A 13 -62.67 -20.09 34.95
C ILE A 13 -61.22 -19.57 34.82
N SER A 14 -60.25 -20.24 35.44
CA SER A 14 -58.83 -19.88 35.29
C SER A 14 -58.34 -20.02 33.85
N TYR A 15 -58.73 -21.09 33.14
CA TYR A 15 -58.35 -21.33 31.75
C TYR A 15 -58.97 -20.30 30.78
N ILE A 16 -60.22 -19.90 31.01
CA ILE A 16 -60.90 -18.85 30.22
C ILE A 16 -60.24 -17.49 30.45
N ILE A 17 -59.92 -17.12 31.70
CA ILE A 17 -59.27 -15.84 32.00
C ILE A 17 -57.85 -15.77 31.40
N HIS A 18 -57.07 -16.85 31.49
CA HIS A 18 -55.72 -16.86 30.93
C HIS A 18 -55.73 -16.77 29.39
N ASN A 19 -56.58 -17.54 28.70
CA ASN A 19 -56.65 -17.49 27.23
C ASN A 19 -57.27 -16.20 26.71
N THR A 20 -58.26 -15.62 27.40
CA THR A 20 -58.83 -14.32 26.99
C THR A 20 -57.86 -13.17 27.22
N MET A 21 -57.06 -13.20 28.29
CA MET A 21 -56.03 -12.19 28.53
C MET A 21 -54.88 -12.26 27.49
N ILE A 22 -54.44 -13.46 27.11
CA ILE A 22 -53.43 -13.64 26.05
C ILE A 22 -53.97 -13.19 24.68
N PHE A 23 -55.24 -13.51 24.37
CA PHE A 23 -55.89 -13.05 23.13
C PHE A 23 -56.06 -11.52 23.11
N PHE A 24 -56.40 -10.90 24.25
CA PHE A 24 -56.58 -9.46 24.38
C PHE A 24 -55.24 -8.69 24.32
N MET A 25 -54.19 -9.19 24.96
CA MET A 25 -52.83 -8.64 24.85
C MET A 25 -52.26 -8.76 23.42
N THR A 26 -52.58 -9.85 22.71
CA THR A 26 -52.16 -10.02 21.31
C THR A 26 -52.92 -9.08 20.37
N LYS A 27 -54.21 -8.84 20.60
CA LYS A 27 -55.03 -7.90 19.81
C LYS A 27 -54.70 -6.43 20.05
N ILE A 28 -54.29 -6.05 21.27
CA ILE A 28 -53.84 -4.68 21.57
C ILE A 28 -52.51 -4.35 20.87
N SER A 29 -51.63 -5.33 20.70
CA SER A 29 -50.39 -5.13 19.92
C SER A 29 -50.62 -4.99 18.40
N GLN A 30 -51.75 -5.45 17.87
CA GLN A 30 -52.02 -5.44 16.42
C GLN A 30 -52.88 -4.26 15.95
N GLN A 31 -53.60 -3.56 16.84
CA GLN A 31 -54.41 -2.41 16.45
C GLN A 31 -53.67 -1.06 16.43
N SER A 32 -52.45 -0.98 16.99
CA SER A 32 -51.65 0.26 16.99
C SER A 32 -50.37 0.16 16.15
N PHE A 33 -50.33 -0.62 15.07
CA PHE A 33 -49.17 -0.56 14.16
C PHE A 33 -49.49 -0.83 12.68
N GLY A 34 -50.76 -0.72 12.29
CA GLY A 34 -51.17 -0.74 10.88
C GLY A 34 -51.04 0.64 10.25
N HIS A 35 -49.84 1.01 9.82
CA HIS A 35 -49.46 1.96 8.74
C HIS A 35 -47.93 2.19 8.75
N ARG A 36 -47.23 1.87 9.85
CA ARG A 36 -45.76 2.03 9.95
C ARG A 36 -44.98 0.75 9.65
N PHE A 37 -45.61 -0.42 9.60
CA PHE A 37 -44.91 -1.69 9.33
C PHE A 37 -44.73 -1.99 7.83
N ALA A 38 -45.70 -1.64 6.97
CA ALA A 38 -45.56 -1.79 5.52
C ALA A 38 -44.52 -0.85 4.91
N LEU A 39 -44.33 0.34 5.49
CA LEU A 39 -43.31 1.29 5.06
C LEU A 39 -41.89 0.94 5.55
N ARG A 40 -41.74 0.09 6.57
CA ARG A 40 -40.41 -0.29 7.09
C ARG A 40 -39.82 -1.50 6.38
N SER A 41 -40.66 -2.39 5.83
CA SER A 41 -40.20 -3.50 4.98
C SER A 41 -39.78 -3.05 3.57
N LEU A 42 -40.37 -2.00 3.01
CA LEU A 42 -40.01 -1.48 1.67
C LEU A 42 -38.76 -0.56 1.69
N ILE A 43 -38.38 -0.01 2.84
CA ILE A 43 -37.17 0.82 3.01
C ILE A 43 -35.92 -0.04 3.22
N ILE A 44 -36.06 -1.22 3.80
CA ILE A 44 -34.95 -2.12 4.10
C ILE A 44 -34.34 -2.70 2.81
N HIS A 45 -35.11 -3.17 1.84
CA HIS A 45 -34.53 -3.71 0.59
C HIS A 45 -33.83 -2.67 -0.31
N ASN A 46 -34.15 -1.37 -0.19
CA ASN A 46 -33.53 -0.31 -1.00
C ASN A 46 -32.21 0.22 -0.40
N THR A 47 -31.88 -0.12 0.85
CA THR A 47 -30.65 0.36 1.51
C THR A 47 -29.50 -0.64 1.38
N TYR A 48 -29.78 -1.95 1.40
CA TYR A 48 -28.77 -2.97 1.06
C TYR A 48 -28.36 -2.91 -0.41
N THR A 49 -29.25 -2.43 -1.30
CA THR A 49 -28.91 -2.30 -2.72
C THR A 49 -27.94 -1.16 -3.03
N MET A 50 -27.92 -0.09 -2.23
CA MET A 50 -27.05 1.06 -2.47
C MET A 50 -25.66 0.87 -1.85
N ALA A 51 -25.57 0.20 -0.70
CA ALA A 51 -24.30 -0.04 -0.02
C ALA A 51 -23.36 -0.98 -0.79
N HIS A 52 -23.90 -2.06 -1.38
CA HIS A 52 -23.06 -2.98 -2.17
C HIS A 52 -22.58 -2.33 -3.48
N ARG A 53 -23.39 -1.46 -4.10
CA ARG A 53 -22.99 -0.72 -5.31
C ARG A 53 -21.85 0.25 -5.02
N LEU A 54 -21.84 0.90 -3.86
CA LEU A 54 -20.74 1.76 -3.43
C LEU A 54 -19.45 0.96 -3.22
N LEU A 55 -19.51 -0.16 -2.51
CA LEU A 55 -18.34 -1.03 -2.28
C LEU A 55 -17.78 -1.58 -3.59
N VAL A 56 -18.65 -2.05 -4.49
CA VAL A 56 -18.24 -2.54 -5.82
C VAL A 56 -17.58 -1.44 -6.64
N ASN A 57 -18.14 -0.22 -6.65
CA ASN A 57 -17.55 0.91 -7.36
C ASN A 57 -16.17 1.30 -6.78
N VAL A 58 -16.01 1.35 -5.46
CA VAL A 58 -14.72 1.68 -4.83
C VAL A 58 -13.66 0.63 -5.17
N ILE A 59 -14.01 -0.66 -5.11
CA ILE A 59 -13.09 -1.75 -5.44
C ILE A 59 -12.73 -1.71 -6.93
N PHE A 60 -13.70 -1.53 -7.82
CA PHE A 60 -13.47 -1.53 -9.27
C PHE A 60 -12.69 -0.29 -9.73
N THR A 61 -13.03 0.89 -9.21
CA THR A 61 -12.30 2.13 -9.49
C THR A 61 -10.89 2.06 -8.89
N GLY A 62 -10.74 1.57 -7.66
CA GLY A 62 -9.42 1.36 -7.05
C GLY A 62 -8.55 0.41 -7.87
N ALA A 63 -9.05 -0.78 -8.17
CA ALA A 63 -8.31 -1.80 -8.92
C ALA A 63 -7.93 -1.35 -10.34
N SER A 64 -8.79 -0.61 -11.05
CA SER A 64 -8.50 -0.11 -12.39
C SER A 64 -7.43 0.98 -12.42
N VAL A 65 -7.38 1.85 -11.40
CA VAL A 65 -6.34 2.88 -11.27
C VAL A 65 -4.98 2.25 -10.99
N PHE A 66 -4.91 1.35 -10.00
CA PHE A 66 -3.65 0.66 -9.68
C PHE A 66 -3.20 -0.26 -10.83
N GLY A 67 -4.12 -1.01 -11.46
CA GLY A 67 -3.80 -1.90 -12.58
C GLY A 67 -3.21 -1.17 -13.80
N ARG A 68 -3.77 0.00 -14.16
CA ARG A 68 -3.23 0.83 -15.24
C ARG A 68 -1.84 1.38 -14.89
N ALA A 69 -1.63 1.84 -13.66
CA ALA A 69 -0.33 2.34 -13.24
C ALA A 69 0.78 1.28 -13.31
N PHE A 70 0.53 0.04 -12.86
CA PHE A 70 1.51 -1.05 -12.94
C PHE A 70 1.84 -1.44 -14.39
N THR A 71 0.81 -1.53 -15.25
CA THR A 71 1.00 -1.88 -16.67
C THR A 71 1.72 -0.79 -17.45
N GLU A 72 1.44 0.48 -17.18
CA GLU A 72 2.16 1.61 -17.76
C GLU A 72 3.61 1.67 -17.29
N ALA A 73 3.87 1.48 -16.00
CA ALA A 73 5.22 1.41 -15.45
C ALA A 73 6.01 0.23 -16.04
N TYR A 74 5.40 -0.95 -16.15
CA TYR A 74 6.02 -2.11 -16.79
C TYR A 74 6.33 -1.84 -18.27
N LYS A 75 5.39 -1.24 -19.02
CA LYS A 75 5.61 -0.86 -20.41
C LYS A 75 6.74 0.17 -20.56
N GLN A 76 6.84 1.13 -19.65
CA GLN A 76 7.93 2.12 -19.64
C GLN A 76 9.27 1.46 -19.32
N ALA A 77 9.33 0.58 -18.33
CA ALA A 77 10.53 -0.17 -17.98
C ALA A 77 10.97 -1.11 -19.12
N ALA A 78 10.04 -1.82 -19.75
CA ALA A 78 10.31 -2.70 -20.88
C ALA A 78 10.79 -1.91 -22.11
N LYS A 79 10.18 -0.75 -22.41
CA LYS A 79 10.65 0.15 -23.48
C LYS A 79 12.01 0.74 -23.19
N ALA A 80 12.27 1.18 -21.96
CA ALA A 80 13.57 1.71 -21.55
C ALA A 80 14.66 0.62 -21.63
N SER A 81 14.32 -0.62 -21.25
CA SER A 81 15.22 -1.77 -21.35
C SER A 81 15.50 -2.16 -22.80
N ALA A 82 14.47 -2.19 -23.66
CA ALA A 82 14.61 -2.50 -25.08
C ALA A 82 15.37 -1.39 -25.84
N ALA A 83 15.11 -0.11 -25.52
CA ALA A 83 15.83 1.02 -26.09
C ALA A 83 17.30 1.06 -25.61
N GLY A 84 17.57 0.68 -24.36
CA GLY A 84 18.93 0.55 -23.83
C GLY A 84 19.72 -0.60 -24.47
N ALA A 85 19.06 -1.71 -24.80
CA ALA A 85 19.69 -2.86 -25.47
C ALA A 85 19.99 -2.59 -26.96
N ALA A 86 19.16 -1.83 -27.67
CA ALA A 86 19.35 -1.52 -29.09
C ALA A 86 20.39 -0.42 -29.35
N ALA A 87 20.72 0.41 -28.35
CA ALA A 87 21.63 1.55 -28.51
C ALA A 87 23.12 1.24 -28.30
N GLY A 88 23.50 -0.03 -28.07
CA GLY A 88 24.90 -0.49 -28.11
C GLY A 88 25.89 0.15 -27.12
N GLY A 89 25.40 0.94 -26.17
CA GLY A 89 26.19 1.57 -25.12
C GLY A 89 25.33 1.70 -23.88
N PRO A 90 25.92 1.73 -22.67
CA PRO A 90 25.17 1.77 -21.43
C PRO A 90 24.29 3.02 -21.49
N ALA A 91 22.99 2.80 -21.72
CA ALA A 91 22.00 3.77 -21.34
C ALA A 91 22.28 3.95 -19.85
N LYS A 92 22.92 5.06 -19.50
CA LYS A 92 22.78 5.69 -18.19
C LYS A 92 21.28 5.80 -18.03
N ALA A 93 20.67 4.73 -17.50
CA ALA A 93 19.36 4.76 -16.92
C ALA A 93 19.56 5.84 -15.88
N ALA A 94 19.20 7.07 -16.24
CA ALA A 94 19.16 8.20 -15.36
C ALA A 94 18.28 7.68 -14.24
N SER A 95 18.95 7.24 -13.19
CA SER A 95 18.38 6.47 -12.11
C SER A 95 17.20 7.31 -11.66
N GLN A 96 16.00 6.80 -11.88
CA GLN A 96 14.76 7.45 -11.49
C GLN A 96 14.79 7.50 -9.94
N GLY A 97 15.53 8.45 -9.37
CA GLY A 97 15.85 8.56 -7.95
C GLY A 97 17.33 8.56 -7.54
N GLY A 98 18.31 8.39 -8.44
CA GLY A 98 19.74 8.32 -8.08
C GLY A 98 20.60 9.48 -8.63
N ILE A 99 21.72 9.74 -7.96
CA ILE A 99 22.69 10.80 -8.29
C ILE A 99 23.44 10.45 -9.58
N SER A 100 23.58 11.43 -10.49
CA SER A 100 24.39 11.27 -11.70
C SER A 100 25.88 11.15 -11.37
N THR A 101 26.65 10.45 -12.21
CA THR A 101 28.12 10.32 -12.04
C THR A 101 28.82 11.67 -11.93
N GLU A 102 28.36 12.66 -12.70
CA GLU A 102 28.91 14.02 -12.71
C GLU A 102 28.54 14.80 -11.44
N GLU A 103 27.32 14.60 -10.91
CA GLU A 103 26.90 15.18 -9.63
C GLU A 103 27.65 14.54 -8.46
N ALA A 104 27.87 13.21 -8.50
CA ALA A 104 28.62 12.49 -7.48
C ALA A 104 30.06 13.00 -7.36
N MET A 105 30.74 13.22 -8.49
CA MET A 105 32.09 13.80 -8.51
C MET A 105 32.13 15.19 -7.88
N LYS A 106 31.11 16.02 -8.15
CA LYS A 106 30.99 17.36 -7.56
C LYS A 106 30.74 17.31 -6.05
N ILE A 107 29.89 16.39 -5.58
CA ILE A 107 29.58 16.22 -4.15
C ILE A 107 30.83 15.81 -3.36
N LEU A 108 31.62 14.87 -3.90
CA LEU A 108 32.85 14.40 -3.25
C LEU A 108 34.08 15.27 -3.58
N ASN A 109 33.89 16.33 -4.38
CA ASN A 109 34.93 17.24 -4.84
C ASN A 109 36.15 16.50 -5.42
N LEU A 110 35.89 15.60 -6.37
CA LEU A 110 36.90 14.79 -7.06
C LEU A 110 36.93 15.15 -8.55
N GLU A 111 38.14 15.24 -9.09
CA GLU A 111 38.35 15.34 -10.54
C GLU A 111 38.46 13.95 -11.18
N LYS A 112 38.19 13.84 -12.49
CA LYS A 112 38.25 12.56 -13.23
C LYS A 112 39.61 11.87 -13.13
N ASN A 113 40.68 12.65 -12.96
CA ASN A 113 42.06 12.16 -12.86
C ASN A 113 42.39 11.62 -11.46
N GLU A 114 41.51 11.82 -10.47
CA GLU A 114 41.73 11.46 -9.06
C GLU A 114 40.78 10.37 -8.56
N MET A 115 40.04 9.71 -9.47
CA MET A 115 39.16 8.58 -9.14
C MET A 115 39.97 7.32 -8.77
N SER A 116 40.60 7.34 -7.61
CA SER A 116 41.12 6.16 -6.92
C SER A 116 40.17 5.78 -5.77
N LEU A 117 40.04 4.48 -5.49
CA LEU A 117 39.21 3.98 -4.39
C LEU A 117 39.63 4.58 -3.03
N ASP A 118 40.94 4.74 -2.80
CA ASP A 118 41.47 5.27 -1.53
C ASP A 118 41.04 6.72 -1.29
N LYS A 119 41.18 7.58 -2.31
CA LYS A 119 40.76 8.99 -2.25
C LYS A 119 39.24 9.11 -2.09
N LEU A 120 38.49 8.24 -2.75
CA LEU A 120 37.04 8.22 -2.67
C LEU A 120 36.56 7.90 -1.25
N GLU A 121 37.17 6.90 -0.62
CA GLU A 121 36.86 6.50 0.75
C GLU A 121 37.27 7.56 1.77
N GLU A 122 38.45 8.17 1.61
CA GLU A 122 38.92 9.27 2.45
C GLU A 122 37.94 10.46 2.44
N LYS A 123 37.56 10.93 1.24
CA LYS A 123 36.62 12.06 1.09
C LYS A 123 35.22 11.71 1.60
N TYR A 124 34.76 10.49 1.33
CA TYR A 124 33.50 10.00 1.84
C TYR A 124 33.47 10.02 3.37
N ASN A 125 34.48 9.42 4.03
CA ASN A 125 34.52 9.33 5.49
C ASN A 125 34.53 10.71 6.14
N TYR A 126 35.33 11.64 5.59
CA TYR A 126 35.34 13.02 6.06
C TYR A 126 33.97 13.71 5.89
N LEU A 127 33.39 13.70 4.68
CA LEU A 127 32.12 14.38 4.42
C LEU A 127 30.95 13.73 5.15
N PHE A 128 30.97 12.42 5.36
CA PHE A 128 29.93 11.68 6.07
C PHE A 128 29.97 11.98 7.57
N ASP A 129 31.16 11.99 8.18
CA ASP A 129 31.34 12.28 9.61
C ASP A 129 31.03 13.74 9.94
N VAL A 130 31.46 14.69 9.08
CA VAL A 130 31.13 16.11 9.24
C VAL A 130 29.62 16.33 9.13
N ASN A 131 28.92 15.67 8.21
CA ASN A 131 27.47 15.86 8.01
C ASN A 131 26.58 14.91 8.83
N SER A 132 27.14 14.21 9.82
CA SER A 132 26.39 13.29 10.66
C SER A 132 25.24 13.99 11.41
N LYS A 133 24.07 13.34 11.45
CA LYS A 133 22.86 13.85 12.14
C LYS A 133 23.12 14.10 13.64
N GLU A 134 23.99 13.31 14.25
CA GLU A 134 24.35 13.40 15.67
C GLU A 134 25.05 14.73 16.02
N LYS A 135 25.77 15.32 15.07
CA LYS A 135 26.43 16.63 15.22
C LYS A 135 25.52 17.82 14.92
N GLY A 136 24.21 17.59 14.76
CA GLY A 136 23.23 18.64 14.45
C GLY A 136 23.14 18.98 12.96
N ASN A 137 23.75 18.19 12.07
CA ASN A 137 23.71 18.39 10.62
C ASN A 137 22.54 17.68 9.94
N SER A 138 22.32 17.98 8.67
CA SER A 138 21.18 17.48 7.90
C SER A 138 21.40 16.05 7.43
N PHE A 139 20.46 15.16 7.81
CA PHE A 139 20.38 13.79 7.28
C PHE A 139 20.29 13.76 5.74
N TYR A 140 19.74 14.80 5.12
CA TYR A 140 19.65 14.89 3.67
C TYR A 140 21.04 15.00 3.02
N LEU A 141 21.92 15.83 3.59
CA LEU A 141 23.28 15.99 3.08
C LEU A 141 24.10 14.72 3.28
N GLN A 142 23.97 14.09 4.45
CA GLN A 142 24.58 12.79 4.73
C GLN A 142 24.13 11.72 3.72
N SER A 143 22.82 11.64 3.44
CA SER A 143 22.27 10.72 2.45
C SER A 143 22.79 11.01 1.04
N LYS A 144 22.93 12.30 0.66
CA LYS A 144 23.50 12.69 -0.64
C LYS A 144 24.96 12.26 -0.79
N VAL A 145 25.78 12.40 0.25
CA VAL A 145 27.18 11.95 0.27
C VAL A 145 27.25 10.42 0.12
N TYR A 146 26.37 9.68 0.80
CA TYR A 146 26.26 8.23 0.67
C TYR A 146 25.93 7.79 -0.75
N TYR A 147 24.88 8.36 -1.36
CA TYR A 147 24.50 8.00 -2.72
C TYR A 147 25.57 8.38 -3.75
N ALA A 148 26.30 9.47 -3.54
CA ALA A 148 27.40 9.86 -4.42
C ALA A 148 28.53 8.80 -4.42
N MET A 149 28.88 8.28 -3.23
CA MET A 149 29.90 7.25 -3.08
C MET A 149 29.46 5.92 -3.71
N ASP A 150 28.21 5.49 -3.48
CA ASP A 150 27.64 4.29 -4.09
C ASP A 150 27.63 4.35 -5.62
N THR A 151 27.25 5.50 -6.21
CA THR A 151 27.29 5.71 -7.67
C THR A 151 28.71 5.57 -8.22
N LEU A 152 29.70 6.20 -7.58
CA LEU A 152 31.09 6.17 -8.09
C LEU A 152 31.77 4.82 -7.92
N LYS A 153 31.46 4.07 -6.85
CA LYS A 153 31.95 2.70 -6.68
C LYS A 153 31.45 1.77 -7.79
N LYS A 154 30.16 1.87 -8.12
CA LYS A 154 29.56 1.10 -9.22
C LYS A 154 30.17 1.45 -10.57
N GLU A 155 30.44 2.74 -10.81
CA GLU A 155 31.10 3.18 -12.05
C GLU A 155 32.52 2.61 -12.15
N LEU A 156 33.30 2.64 -11.07
CA LEU A 156 34.66 2.05 -11.06
C LEU A 156 34.64 0.55 -11.32
N GLU A 157 33.78 -0.20 -10.63
CA GLU A 157 33.64 -1.65 -10.83
C GLU A 157 33.22 -1.99 -12.28
N TYR A 158 32.34 -1.17 -12.87
CA TYR A 158 31.94 -1.33 -14.27
C TYR A 158 33.10 -1.08 -15.23
N LEU A 159 33.89 -0.03 -15.01
CA LEU A 159 35.07 0.28 -15.83
C LEU A 159 36.15 -0.81 -15.73
N GLU A 160 36.33 -1.43 -14.56
CA GLU A 160 37.25 -2.56 -14.37
C GLU A 160 36.80 -3.78 -15.18
N LYS A 161 35.53 -4.17 -15.08
CA LYS A 161 34.95 -5.27 -15.88
C LYS A 161 35.07 -5.03 -17.39
N LEU A 162 34.89 -3.79 -17.84
CA LEU A 162 35.08 -3.45 -19.25
C LEU A 162 36.52 -3.63 -19.71
N LYS A 163 37.51 -3.24 -18.90
CA LYS A 163 38.94 -3.44 -19.21
C LYS A 163 39.30 -4.92 -19.25
N GLU A 164 38.79 -5.72 -18.31
CA GLU A 164 39.00 -7.17 -18.31
C GLU A 164 38.45 -7.83 -19.58
N ASN A 165 37.23 -7.45 -19.99
CA ASN A 165 36.62 -7.96 -21.22
C ASN A 165 37.39 -7.56 -22.49
N GLN A 166 37.95 -6.35 -22.54
CA GLN A 166 38.77 -5.90 -23.67
C GLN A 166 40.13 -6.61 -23.72
N ASN A 167 40.75 -6.88 -22.57
CA ASN A 167 42.03 -7.57 -22.51
C ASN A 167 41.90 -9.07 -22.84
N GLY A 168 40.80 -9.72 -22.44
CA GLY A 168 40.52 -11.12 -22.79
C GLY A 168 40.21 -11.34 -24.27
N ALA A 169 39.70 -10.33 -24.99
CA ALA A 169 39.43 -10.39 -26.42
C ALA A 169 40.67 -10.19 -27.31
N ALA A 170 41.77 -9.64 -26.76
CA ALA A 170 43.03 -9.41 -27.48
C ALA A 170 44.02 -10.60 -27.37
N SER A 171 43.74 -11.57 -26.51
CA SER A 171 44.58 -12.76 -26.27
C SER A 171 44.01 -14.07 -26.83
N GLY A 172 42.94 -14.01 -27.61
CA GLY A 172 42.25 -15.16 -28.22
C GLY A 172 42.37 -15.21 -29.73
#